data_AF-J5GKC9-F1
#
_entry.id   AF-J5GKC9-F1
#
_cell.length_a   1.000
_cell.length_b   1.000
_cell.length_c   1.000
_cell.angle_alpha   90.00
_cell.angle_beta   90.00
_cell.angle_gamma   90.00
#
_symmetry.space_group_name_H-M   'P 1'
#
loop_
_entity.id
_entity.type
_entity.pdbx_description
1 polymer ?
#
loop_
_entity_poly.entity_id
_entity_poly.type
_entity_poly.pdbx_seq_one_letter_code
_entity_poly.pdbx_strand_id
1 'polypeptide(L)'
;MRQGDVTLVKEIQNVTINGVTRKFYSFSTKYCSHHNPNEYPIYDSYVEKVLKYFRKTDKFFNFKNADLKDYQKFKNIIIAFREYYGLEEFNLKEIDQYLWQLGKEYFPNKY
;
A
#
# COMPACT_ATOMS: atom_id res chain seq x y z
N MET A 1 17.00 -5.17 10.57
CA MET A 1 15.59 -4.73 10.66
C MET A 1 14.78 -5.90 11.17
N ARG A 2 13.98 -5.74 12.24
CA ARG A 2 13.06 -6.80 12.68
C ARG A 2 12.05 -7.07 11.56
N GLN A 3 11.79 -8.33 11.25
CA GLN A 3 10.93 -8.74 10.13
C GLN A 3 9.57 -8.04 10.22
N GLY A 4 9.23 -7.25 9.19
CA GLY A 4 7.87 -6.72 8.99
C GLY A 4 7.30 -5.82 10.08
N ASP A 5 8.12 -5.17 10.92
CA ASP A 5 7.63 -4.24 11.94
C ASP A 5 6.94 -3.01 11.31
N VAL A 6 5.60 -3.05 11.29
CA VAL A 6 4.75 -2.01 10.71
C VAL A 6 4.88 -0.66 11.40
N THR A 7 5.45 -0.63 12.62
CA THR A 7 5.69 0.61 13.37
C THR A 7 6.72 1.49 12.67
N LEU A 8 7.65 0.90 11.90
CA LEU A 8 8.71 1.60 11.18
C LEU A 8 8.15 2.61 10.16
N VAL A 9 7.12 2.22 9.39
CA VAL A 9 6.45 3.14 8.46
C VAL A 9 5.80 4.29 9.23
N LYS A 10 5.26 4.02 10.42
CA LYS A 10 4.60 5.03 11.25
C LYS A 10 5.57 6.04 11.84
N GLU A 11 6.79 5.61 12.15
CA GLU A 11 7.87 6.45 12.66
C GLU A 11 8.46 7.34 11.56
N ILE A 12 8.73 6.78 10.38
CA ILE A 12 9.40 7.50 9.28
C ILE A 12 8.45 8.49 8.57
N GLN A 13 7.14 8.24 8.58
CA GLN A 13 6.20 9.07 7.82
C GLN A 13 6.02 10.50 8.33
N ASN A 14 6.36 10.81 9.58
CA ASN A 14 6.15 12.15 10.11
C ASN A 14 7.49 12.89 10.19
N VAL A 15 7.67 13.91 9.36
CA VAL A 15 8.89 14.73 9.34
C VAL A 15 8.52 16.17 9.65
N THR A 16 9.17 16.76 10.64
CA THR A 16 8.98 18.17 11.01
C THR A 16 10.01 19.04 10.29
N ILE A 17 9.53 19.93 9.42
CA ILE A 17 10.36 20.88 8.66
C ILE A 17 9.89 22.28 9.02
N ASN A 18 10.77 23.12 9.54
CA ASN A 18 10.47 24.50 9.98
C ASN A 18 9.26 24.57 10.94
N GLY A 19 9.17 23.65 11.90
CA GLY A 19 8.07 23.60 12.87
C GLY A 19 6.75 23.02 12.33
N VAL A 20 6.66 22.69 11.04
CA VAL A 20 5.47 22.07 10.43
C VAL A 20 5.71 20.58 10.23
N THR A 21 4.91 19.75 10.89
CA THR A 21 4.92 18.29 10.67
C THR A 21 4.20 17.93 9.38
N ARG A 22 4.93 17.30 8.46
CA ARG A 22 4.40 16.79 7.18
C ARG A 22 4.40 15.27 7.19
N LYS A 23 3.33 14.70 6.62
CA LYS A 23 3.16 13.24 6.51
C LYS A 23 3.61 12.74 5.13
N PHE A 24 4.77 12.10 5.07
CA PHE A 24 5.38 11.50 3.88
C PHE A 24 5.06 10.00 3.77
N TYR A 25 3.77 9.68 3.73
CA TYR A 25 3.31 8.28 3.81
C TYR A 25 3.81 7.40 2.66
N SER A 26 3.54 7.77 1.39
CA SER A 26 4.00 7.00 0.22
C SER A 26 5.53 6.88 0.15
N PHE A 27 6.26 7.91 0.56
CA PHE A 27 7.72 7.86 0.62
C PHE A 27 8.18 6.83 1.65
N SER A 28 7.56 6.82 2.83
CA SER A 28 7.95 5.92 3.92
C SER A 28 7.70 4.46 3.58
N THR A 29 6.59 4.15 2.91
CA THR A 29 6.33 2.79 2.42
C THR A 29 7.35 2.37 1.36
N LYS A 30 7.74 3.27 0.45
CA LYS A 30 8.77 3.01 -0.58
C LYS A 30 10.15 2.78 0.07
N TYR A 31 10.50 3.59 1.07
CA TYR A 31 11.75 3.45 1.81
C TYR A 31 11.82 2.09 2.54
N CYS A 32 10.75 1.69 3.24
CA CYS A 32 10.73 0.40 3.92
C CYS A 32 10.78 -0.79 2.93
N SER A 33 10.04 -0.68 1.81
CA SER A 33 10.05 -1.69 0.74
C SER A 33 11.43 -1.83 0.08
N HIS A 34 12.17 -0.73 -0.10
CA HIS A 34 13.53 -0.79 -0.62
C HIS A 34 14.46 -1.68 0.23
N HIS A 35 14.26 -1.68 1.55
CA HIS A 35 15.06 -2.49 2.47
C HIS A 35 14.52 -3.92 2.68
N ASN A 36 13.20 -4.12 2.57
CA ASN A 36 12.58 -5.44 2.66
C ASN A 36 11.31 -5.51 1.79
N PRO A 37 11.45 -5.78 0.49
CA PRO A 37 10.34 -5.65 -0.45
C PRO A 37 9.24 -6.68 -0.24
N ASN A 38 9.55 -7.85 0.32
CA ASN A 38 8.59 -8.93 0.50
C ASN A 38 7.65 -8.68 1.69
N GLU A 39 8.07 -7.87 2.65
CA GLU A 39 7.30 -7.59 3.87
C GLU A 39 6.57 -6.26 3.84
N TYR A 40 7.03 -5.31 3.02
CA TYR A 40 6.54 -3.95 3.03
C TYR A 40 5.89 -3.57 1.69
N PRO A 41 4.58 -3.82 1.50
CA PRO A 41 3.88 -3.38 0.31
C PRO A 41 3.91 -1.86 0.18
N ILE A 42 4.01 -1.37 -1.05
CA ILE A 42 4.11 0.06 -1.35
C ILE A 42 2.73 0.69 -1.47
N TYR A 43 2.50 1.76 -0.72
CA TYR A 43 1.32 2.58 -0.90
C TYR A 43 1.57 3.68 -1.95
N ASP A 44 0.72 3.70 -2.98
CA ASP A 44 0.67 4.76 -4.00
C ASP A 44 -0.80 5.10 -4.36
N SER A 45 -0.99 6.26 -4.99
CA SER A 45 -2.28 6.71 -5.52
C SER A 45 -2.92 5.71 -6.49
N TYR A 46 -2.14 5.05 -7.33
CA TYR A 46 -2.65 4.05 -8.28
C TYR A 46 -3.15 2.80 -7.56
N VAL A 47 -2.35 2.27 -6.63
CA VAL A 47 -2.71 1.12 -5.79
C VAL A 47 -4.01 1.39 -5.03
N GLU A 48 -4.16 2.59 -4.45
CA GLU A 48 -5.40 2.99 -3.78
C GLU A 48 -6.62 2.97 -4.72
N LYS A 49 -6.50 3.51 -5.94
CA LYS A 49 -7.62 3.53 -6.90
C LYS A 49 -8.07 2.11 -7.26
N VAL A 50 -7.12 1.22 -7.52
CA VAL A 50 -7.38 -0.18 -7.88
C VAL A 50 -8.04 -0.94 -6.73
N LEU A 51 -7.50 -0.85 -5.51
CA LEU A 51 -8.11 -1.51 -4.34
C LEU A 51 -9.54 -1.00 -4.10
N LYS A 52 -9.78 0.31 -4.24
CA LYS A 52 -11.14 0.87 -4.11
C LYS A 52 -12.10 0.38 -5.19
N TYR A 53 -11.60 0.16 -6.40
CA TYR A 53 -12.38 -0.39 -7.51
C TYR A 53 -12.79 -1.83 -7.20
N PHE A 54 -11.84 -2.73 -6.94
CA PHE A 54 -12.14 -4.13 -6.64
C PHE A 54 -12.97 -4.31 -5.38
N ARG A 55 -12.81 -3.45 -4.37
CA ARG A 55 -13.70 -3.44 -3.20
C ARG A 55 -15.16 -3.22 -3.59
N LYS A 56 -15.43 -2.37 -4.58
CA LYS A 56 -16.80 -2.07 -5.02
C LYS A 56 -17.34 -3.13 -5.97
N THR A 57 -16.52 -3.61 -6.90
CA THR A 57 -16.92 -4.56 -7.95
C THR A 57 -17.08 -5.96 -7.37
N ASP A 58 -16.04 -6.46 -6.70
CA ASP A 58 -15.94 -7.87 -6.31
C ASP A 58 -16.19 -8.06 -4.82
N LYS A 59 -16.16 -6.97 -4.03
CA LYS A 59 -16.32 -6.99 -2.58
C LYS A 59 -15.29 -7.91 -1.88
N PHE A 60 -14.08 -7.99 -2.44
CA PHE A 60 -13.02 -8.89 -1.98
C PHE A 60 -12.67 -8.73 -0.50
N PHE A 61 -12.76 -7.52 0.04
CA PHE A 61 -12.51 -7.24 1.45
C PHE A 61 -13.25 -5.99 1.89
N ASN A 62 -13.81 -6.01 3.10
CA ASN A 62 -14.53 -4.86 3.66
C ASN A 62 -13.57 -3.90 4.38
N PHE A 63 -13.34 -2.72 3.81
CA PHE A 63 -12.50 -1.68 4.42
C PHE A 63 -12.99 -0.28 4.06
N LYS A 64 -12.70 0.71 4.93
CA LYS A 64 -12.97 2.14 4.70
C LYS A 64 -11.80 2.80 3.98
N ASN A 65 -12.04 3.94 3.32
CA ASN A 65 -10.96 4.69 2.66
C ASN A 65 -9.86 5.13 3.63
N ALA A 66 -10.22 5.43 4.89
CA ALA A 66 -9.26 5.79 5.93
C ALA A 66 -8.32 4.63 6.31
N ASP A 67 -8.76 3.38 6.14
CA ASP A 67 -7.95 2.20 6.47
C ASP A 67 -6.75 2.06 5.52
N LEU A 68 -6.81 2.61 4.31
CA LEU A 68 -5.66 2.66 3.39
C LEU A 68 -4.54 3.62 3.85
N LYS A 69 -4.83 4.51 4.82
CA LYS A 69 -3.88 5.47 5.40
C LYS A 69 -3.27 4.99 6.71
N ASP A 70 -3.70 3.83 7.20
CA ASP A 70 -3.11 3.08 8.29
C ASP A 70 -2.30 1.93 7.68
N TYR A 71 -1.00 1.89 7.96
CA TYR A 71 -0.12 0.95 7.26
C TYR A 71 -0.42 -0.51 7.57
N GLN A 72 -0.76 -0.82 8.82
CA GLN A 72 -1.07 -2.19 9.23
C GLN A 72 -2.35 -2.67 8.54
N LYS A 73 -3.38 -1.82 8.51
CA LYS A 73 -4.62 -2.13 7.80
C LYS A 73 -4.40 -2.23 6.30
N PHE A 74 -3.60 -1.33 5.72
CA PHE A 74 -3.22 -1.39 4.30
C PHE A 74 -2.52 -2.71 3.96
N LYS A 75 -1.52 -3.15 4.74
CA LYS A 75 -0.85 -4.45 4.56
C LYS A 75 -1.86 -5.61 4.59
N ASN A 76 -2.78 -5.60 5.56
CA ASN A 76 -3.83 -6.61 5.65
C ASN A 76 -4.77 -6.61 4.43
N ILE A 77 -5.09 -5.43 3.88
CA ILE A 77 -5.90 -5.31 2.65
C ILE A 77 -5.17 -5.92 1.45
N ILE A 78 -3.86 -5.73 1.33
CA ILE A 78 -3.05 -6.35 0.26
C ILE A 78 -3.01 -7.88 0.42
N ILE A 79 -2.84 -8.38 1.66
CA ILE A 79 -2.86 -9.82 1.94
C ILE A 79 -4.24 -10.40 1.60
N ALA A 80 -5.33 -9.76 2.03
CA ALA A 80 -6.68 -10.19 1.70
C ALA A 80 -6.98 -10.15 0.19
N PHE A 81 -6.45 -9.14 -0.53
CA PHE A 81 -6.51 -9.11 -1.99
C PHE A 81 -5.80 -10.33 -2.58
N ARG A 82 -4.58 -10.62 -2.11
CA ARG A 82 -3.80 -11.77 -2.57
C ARG A 82 -4.53 -13.09 -2.37
N GLU A 83 -5.08 -13.32 -1.18
CA GLU A 83 -5.83 -14.54 -0.84
C GLU A 83 -7.13 -14.66 -1.65
N TYR A 84 -7.89 -13.58 -1.79
CA TYR A 84 -9.18 -13.60 -2.49
C TYR A 84 -9.06 -14.02 -3.96
N TYR A 85 -7.98 -13.61 -4.63
CA TYR A 85 -7.73 -13.94 -6.05
C TYR A 85 -6.84 -15.18 -6.26
N GLY A 86 -6.47 -15.91 -5.21
CA GLY A 86 -5.63 -17.10 -5.32
C GLY A 86 -4.20 -16.80 -5.79
N LEU A 87 -3.64 -15.66 -5.38
CA LEU A 87 -2.33 -15.16 -5.81
C LEU A 87 -1.22 -15.41 -4.77
N GLU A 88 -1.38 -16.42 -3.91
CA GLU A 88 -0.48 -16.67 -2.77
C GLU A 88 0.93 -17.10 -3.19
N GLU A 89 1.09 -17.58 -4.43
CA GLU A 89 2.40 -17.86 -5.03
C GLU A 89 3.25 -16.59 -5.23
N PHE A 90 2.60 -15.43 -5.36
CA PHE A 90 3.26 -14.14 -5.53
C PHE A 90 3.52 -13.47 -4.17
N ASN A 91 4.68 -12.81 -4.06
CA ASN A 91 5.02 -12.04 -2.86
C ASN A 91 4.33 -10.65 -2.88
N LEU A 92 4.34 -9.96 -1.74
CA LEU A 92 3.65 -8.66 -1.62
C LEU A 92 4.18 -7.59 -2.60
N LYS A 93 5.46 -7.66 -2.97
CA LYS A 93 6.08 -6.76 -3.95
C LYS A 93 5.47 -6.95 -5.34
N GLU A 94 5.30 -8.21 -5.75
CA GLU A 94 4.70 -8.55 -7.04
C GLU A 94 3.24 -8.12 -7.09
N ILE A 95 2.50 -8.31 -5.99
CA ILE A 95 1.12 -7.83 -5.88
C ILE A 95 1.04 -6.31 -5.98
N ASP A 96 1.88 -5.56 -5.23
CA ASP A 96 1.82 -4.09 -5.30
C ASP A 96 2.26 -3.55 -6.67
N GLN A 97 3.24 -4.19 -7.32
CA GLN A 97 3.66 -3.86 -8.68
C GLN A 97 2.53 -4.09 -9.68
N TYR A 98 1.82 -5.23 -9.59
CA TYR A 98 0.65 -5.52 -10.41
C TYR A 98 -0.43 -4.45 -10.23
N LEU A 99 -0.79 -4.12 -8.99
CA LEU A 99 -1.80 -3.11 -8.69
C LEU A 99 -1.41 -1.72 -9.22
N TRP A 100 -0.11 -1.38 -9.16
CA TRP A 100 0.39 -0.12 -9.69
C TRP A 100 0.33 -0.07 -11.23
N GLN A 101 0.75 -1.14 -11.91
CA GLN A 101 0.70 -1.25 -13.38
C GLN A 101 -0.75 -1.15 -13.88
N LEU A 102 -1.66 -1.93 -13.28
CA LEU A 102 -3.09 -1.88 -13.59
C LEU A 102 -3.67 -0.49 -13.33
N GLY A 103 -3.26 0.14 -12.23
CA GLY A 103 -3.69 1.49 -11.89
C GLY A 103 -3.27 2.53 -12.93
N LYS A 104 -2.05 2.42 -13.46
CA LYS A 104 -1.59 3.31 -14.54
C LYS A 104 -2.38 3.14 -15.83
N GLU A 105 -2.69 1.91 -16.19
CA GLU A 105 -3.40 1.58 -17.41
C GLU A 105 -4.86 2.05 -17.38
N TYR A 106 -5.58 1.75 -16.30
CA TYR A 106 -7.02 2.00 -16.21
C TYR A 106 -7.39 3.31 -15.51
N PHE A 107 -6.49 3.90 -14.72
CA PHE A 107 -6.74 5.16 -14.02
C PHE A 107 -5.64 6.21 -14.23
N PRO A 108 -5.20 6.46 -15.49
CA PRO A 108 -4.11 7.37 -15.79
C PRO A 108 -4.39 8.75 -15.19
N ASN A 109 -3.36 9.39 -14.67
CA ASN A 109 -3.49 10.76 -14.18
C ASN A 109 -3.61 11.66 -15.40
N LYS A 110 -4.64 12.51 -15.41
CA LYS A 110 -4.76 13.60 -16.37
C LYS A 110 -3.87 14.72 -15.85
N TYR A 111 -2.69 14.86 -16.43
CA TYR A 111 -1.79 15.99 -16.20
C TYR A 111 -2.09 17.09 -17.21
#